data_AF-A0A4V1UTS6-F1
#
_entry.id   AF-A0A4V1UTS6-F1
#
_cell.length_a   1.000
_cell.length_b   1.000
_cell.length_c   1.000
_cell.angle_alpha   90.00
_cell.angle_beta   90.00
_cell.angle_gamma   90.00
#
_symmetry.space_group_name_H-M   'P 1'
#
loop_
_entity.id
_entity.type
_entity.pdbx_description
1 polymer ?
#
loop_
_entity_poly.entity_id
_entity_poly.type
_entity_poly.pdbx_seq_one_letter_code
_entity_poly.pdbx_strand_id
1 'polypeptide(L)'
;MTVQHPYVISPEYSTAVAYFCMEYAIHQPLKIYAGGLGYLAGSHLRSAYHLKQNMVAVGILWKYGYYDQVRKTDQTMDILFQEKVYGFLKPTGIKFTISVAGQQVWVTAYYLPCETFNTVPLFLLSTDLPENDYLARTICHRLYDPNPETKTAAAILLGSGGCRLLEELNWQPQVYHLNESHALPLAFYLYNKYKDLDKVKKQLVFSNHTIEAGGNQKFELWLLERMGFFCNVPVTEVRALTATTGQELNLSLGAMKLSGIANGVSLKHTEILKSIWTTQDVCPIISITNAQNFNYWANKEMYEAHEHGDPQGIRQSKIKEKEQLFEWVADQNGEILDKNVLTLVFAKRFTGYKRPDLLLHNMERFHALMTNVNRPIQIIWAGKPYPADYTSIGIFDKIVNVCKKYTNCSVLVGYEMKQSKMLKNGSDVWLNNPRIGHEASGTSGMT
;
A
#
# COMPACT_ATOMS: atom_id res chain seq x y z
N MET A 1 -18.75 22.41 2.22
CA MET A 1 -17.85 22.44 1.04
C MET A 1 -18.28 21.31 0.13
N THR A 2 -18.53 21.56 -1.17
CA THR A 2 -18.91 20.49 -2.12
C THR A 2 -17.66 19.97 -2.82
N VAL A 3 -17.55 18.66 -3.02
CA VAL A 3 -16.42 18.10 -3.81
C VAL A 3 -16.48 18.64 -5.23
N GLN A 4 -15.38 19.22 -5.70
CA GLN A 4 -15.21 19.64 -7.08
C GLN A 4 -14.01 18.92 -7.69
N HIS A 5 -14.24 18.30 -8.84
CA HIS A 5 -13.14 17.81 -9.67
C HIS A 5 -12.51 19.00 -10.40
N PRO A 6 -11.18 19.05 -10.57
CA PRO A 6 -10.51 20.12 -11.33
C PRO A 6 -10.72 19.96 -12.84
N TYR A 7 -11.37 18.89 -13.28
CA TYR A 7 -11.60 18.52 -14.66
C TYR A 7 -13.08 18.22 -14.89
N VAL A 8 -13.52 18.35 -16.15
CA VAL A 8 -14.80 17.82 -16.61
C VAL A 8 -14.71 16.30 -16.64
N ILE A 9 -15.62 15.63 -15.94
CA ILE A 9 -15.70 14.17 -15.88
C ILE A 9 -15.93 13.61 -17.29
N SER A 10 -15.15 12.59 -17.66
CA SER A 10 -15.34 11.88 -18.92
C SER A 10 -16.67 11.10 -18.91
N PRO A 11 -17.48 11.14 -19.98
CA PRO A 11 -18.75 10.40 -20.05
C PRO A 11 -18.62 8.89 -19.80
N GLU A 12 -17.49 8.29 -20.21
CA GLU A 12 -17.22 6.86 -20.02
C GLU A 12 -16.98 6.49 -18.53
N TYR A 13 -16.68 7.49 -17.70
CA TYR A 13 -16.33 7.32 -16.29
C TYR A 13 -17.21 8.20 -15.37
N SER A 14 -18.49 8.31 -15.72
CA SER A 14 -19.46 9.16 -15.01
C SER A 14 -19.88 8.61 -13.64
N THR A 15 -19.75 7.30 -13.42
CA THR A 15 -20.12 6.64 -12.15
C THR A 15 -19.33 7.23 -10.99
N ALA A 16 -20.02 7.77 -9.98
CA ALA A 16 -19.39 8.34 -8.80
C ALA A 16 -18.83 7.23 -7.89
N VAL A 17 -17.50 7.18 -7.72
CA VAL A 17 -16.81 6.14 -6.94
C VAL A 17 -16.04 6.74 -5.78
N ALA A 18 -16.33 6.28 -4.56
CA ALA A 18 -15.53 6.56 -3.38
C ALA A 18 -14.51 5.43 -3.14
N TYR A 19 -13.22 5.74 -3.17
CA TYR A 19 -12.15 4.75 -3.08
C TYR A 19 -11.42 4.83 -1.74
N PHE A 20 -11.55 3.79 -0.92
CA PHE A 20 -11.05 3.74 0.44
C PHE A 20 -9.79 2.89 0.52
N CYS A 21 -8.71 3.47 1.04
CA CYS A 21 -7.48 2.73 1.28
C CYS A 21 -6.73 3.25 2.52
N MET A 22 -6.06 2.34 3.22
CA MET A 22 -5.15 2.68 4.32
C MET A 22 -3.89 3.40 3.86
N GLU A 23 -3.47 3.19 2.60
CA GLU A 23 -2.23 3.72 2.08
C GLU A 23 -2.30 4.22 0.64
N TYR A 24 -1.52 5.27 0.34
CA TYR A 24 -1.41 5.83 -1.01
C TYR A 24 0.02 6.28 -1.32
N ALA A 25 0.71 5.60 -2.25
CA ALA A 25 2.02 6.00 -2.74
C ALA A 25 1.87 6.91 -3.97
N ILE A 26 1.59 8.19 -3.68
CA ILE A 26 1.28 9.20 -4.70
C ILE A 26 2.55 9.91 -5.18
N HIS A 27 3.35 10.37 -4.25
CA HIS A 27 4.60 11.05 -4.56
C HIS A 27 5.55 10.87 -3.38
N GLN A 28 6.87 10.94 -3.64
CA GLN A 28 7.89 10.74 -2.60
C GLN A 28 7.67 11.56 -1.31
N PRO A 29 7.25 12.84 -1.34
CA PRO A 29 7.03 13.66 -0.15
C PRO A 29 5.84 13.23 0.70
N LEU A 30 4.83 12.54 0.14
CA LEU A 30 3.60 12.20 0.87
C LEU A 30 3.70 10.79 1.46
N LYS A 31 4.21 10.68 2.70
CA LYS A 31 4.61 9.43 3.36
C LYS A 31 3.46 8.69 4.06
N ILE A 32 2.37 8.48 3.34
CA ILE A 32 1.17 7.75 3.84
C ILE A 32 1.07 6.33 3.26
N TYR A 33 2.20 5.66 3.07
CA TYR A 33 2.24 4.33 2.46
C TYR A 33 3.36 3.45 3.02
N ALA A 34 3.19 2.12 2.87
CA ALA A 34 4.16 1.13 3.30
C ALA A 34 4.57 0.15 2.19
N GLY A 35 3.66 -0.24 1.28
CA GLY A 35 3.94 -1.35 0.36
C GLY A 35 3.14 -1.37 -0.93
N GLY A 36 3.02 -2.57 -1.52
CA GLY A 36 2.45 -2.76 -2.86
C GLY A 36 1.01 -2.29 -3.00
N LEU A 37 0.21 -2.37 -1.93
CA LEU A 37 -1.18 -1.89 -1.91
C LEU A 37 -1.24 -0.37 -2.15
N GLY A 38 -0.35 0.40 -1.51
CA GLY A 38 -0.23 1.84 -1.65
C GLY A 38 0.36 2.26 -3.00
N TYR A 39 1.33 1.51 -3.53
CA TYR A 39 1.84 1.72 -4.89
C TYR A 39 0.77 1.49 -5.96
N LEU A 40 -0.10 0.50 -5.76
CA LEU A 40 -1.25 0.28 -6.62
C LEU A 40 -2.28 1.42 -6.48
N ALA A 41 -2.67 1.76 -5.24
CA ALA A 41 -3.64 2.82 -4.98
C ALA A 41 -3.17 4.16 -5.56
N GLY A 42 -1.89 4.51 -5.38
CA GLY A 42 -1.30 5.71 -5.98
C GLY A 42 -1.36 5.72 -7.51
N SER A 43 -1.14 4.56 -8.15
CA SER A 43 -1.30 4.40 -9.59
C SER A 43 -2.76 4.53 -10.03
N HIS A 44 -3.72 3.96 -9.29
CA HIS A 44 -5.15 4.15 -9.55
C HIS A 44 -5.53 5.63 -9.53
N LEU A 45 -5.11 6.36 -8.49
CA LEU A 45 -5.43 7.79 -8.32
C LEU A 45 -4.91 8.66 -9.47
N ARG A 46 -3.70 8.37 -9.99
CA ARG A 46 -3.14 9.08 -11.15
C ARG A 46 -3.83 8.69 -12.45
N SER A 47 -4.09 7.39 -12.66
CA SER A 47 -4.77 6.94 -13.86
C SER A 47 -6.19 7.47 -13.93
N ALA A 48 -6.92 7.47 -12.81
CA ALA A 48 -8.26 8.04 -12.70
C ALA A 48 -8.26 9.57 -12.96
N TYR A 49 -7.20 10.28 -12.54
CA TYR A 49 -7.02 11.70 -12.86
C TYR A 49 -6.83 11.92 -14.37
N HIS A 50 -5.90 11.19 -15.01
CA HIS A 50 -5.65 11.33 -16.45
C HIS A 50 -6.86 10.94 -17.31
N LEU A 51 -7.61 9.92 -16.87
CA LEU A 51 -8.84 9.47 -17.52
C LEU A 51 -10.07 10.32 -17.15
N LYS A 52 -9.89 11.34 -16.29
CA LYS A 52 -10.95 12.25 -15.82
C LYS A 52 -12.15 11.52 -15.21
N GLN A 53 -11.90 10.53 -14.36
CA GLN A 53 -12.95 9.74 -13.71
C GLN A 53 -13.62 10.50 -12.56
N ASN A 54 -14.91 10.20 -12.32
CA ASN A 54 -15.67 10.67 -11.17
C ASN A 54 -15.33 9.88 -9.90
N MET A 55 -14.11 10.06 -9.40
CA MET A 55 -13.56 9.30 -8.28
C MET A 55 -13.07 10.21 -7.16
N VAL A 56 -13.45 9.92 -5.91
CA VAL A 56 -12.94 10.58 -4.71
C VAL A 56 -12.24 9.55 -3.84
N ALA A 57 -11.01 9.83 -3.43
CA ALA A 57 -10.25 8.95 -2.56
C ALA A 57 -10.35 9.40 -1.10
N VAL A 58 -10.43 8.42 -0.18
CA VAL A 58 -10.47 8.65 1.27
C VAL A 58 -9.41 7.79 1.95
N GLY A 59 -8.55 8.44 2.74
CA GLY A 59 -7.50 7.81 3.52
C GLY A 59 -7.35 8.40 4.91
N ILE A 60 -6.28 8.02 5.60
CA ILE A 60 -5.88 8.57 6.90
C ILE A 60 -4.59 9.37 6.74
N LEU A 61 -4.52 10.53 7.39
CA LEU A 61 -3.30 11.31 7.51
C LEU A 61 -2.45 10.73 8.66
N TRP A 62 -1.45 9.92 8.29
CA TRP A 62 -0.56 9.29 9.27
C TRP A 62 0.50 10.26 9.78
N LYS A 63 0.44 10.61 11.07
CA LYS A 63 1.35 11.58 11.71
C LYS A 63 2.82 11.18 11.61
N TYR A 64 3.13 9.89 11.74
CA TYR A 64 4.49 9.35 11.65
C TYR A 64 4.69 8.42 10.44
N GLY A 65 3.72 8.37 9.52
CA GLY A 65 3.75 7.46 8.37
C GLY A 65 3.76 5.99 8.77
N TYR A 66 4.44 5.16 7.96
CA TYR A 66 4.72 3.76 8.30
C TYR A 66 5.91 3.64 9.23
N TYR A 67 7.11 3.96 8.74
CA TYR A 67 8.32 4.27 9.52
C TYR A 67 9.44 4.72 8.56
N ASP A 68 10.40 5.47 9.08
CA ASP A 68 11.64 5.81 8.41
C ASP A 68 12.70 4.75 8.72
N GLN A 69 13.19 4.08 7.67
CA GLN A 69 14.25 3.09 7.80
C GLN A 69 15.59 3.82 7.78
N VAL A 70 16.33 3.72 8.89
CA VAL A 70 17.63 4.37 9.06
C VAL A 70 18.69 3.32 9.40
N ARG A 71 19.93 3.76 9.65
CA ARG A 71 21.04 2.89 10.01
C ARG A 71 21.45 3.10 11.46
N LYS A 72 21.87 2.01 12.10
CA LYS A 72 22.68 2.03 13.31
C LYS A 72 24.14 2.37 12.98
N THR A 73 24.95 2.57 14.02
CA THR A 73 26.39 2.84 13.93
C THR A 73 27.18 1.73 13.24
N ASP A 74 26.68 0.49 13.28
CA ASP A 74 27.28 -0.67 12.62
C ASP A 74 26.70 -0.95 11.21
N GLN A 75 25.98 0.02 10.63
CA GLN A 75 25.28 -0.06 9.34
C GLN A 75 24.03 -0.96 9.31
N THR A 76 23.72 -1.69 10.39
CA THR A 76 22.48 -2.50 10.49
C THR A 76 21.24 -1.62 10.52
N MET A 77 20.07 -2.21 10.32
CA MET A 77 18.82 -1.46 10.24
C MET A 77 18.42 -0.86 11.59
N ASP A 78 17.87 0.34 11.56
CA ASP A 78 17.10 0.91 12.67
C ASP A 78 15.77 1.51 12.18
N ILE A 79 14.88 1.79 13.14
CA ILE A 79 13.53 2.28 12.91
C ILE A 79 13.38 3.65 13.56
N LEU A 80 13.02 4.64 12.75
CA LEU A 80 12.69 5.98 13.21
C LEU A 80 11.22 6.29 12.89
N PHE A 81 10.50 6.85 13.85
CA PHE A 81 9.16 7.41 13.63
C PHE A 81 9.26 8.92 13.66
N GLN A 82 9.47 9.53 12.49
CA GLN A 82 9.58 10.99 12.40
C GLN A 82 8.22 11.59 12.05
N GLU A 83 7.85 12.67 12.76
CA GLU A 83 6.65 13.44 12.48
C GLU A 83 6.66 13.98 11.06
N LYS A 84 5.52 13.85 10.37
CA LYS A 84 5.32 14.28 8.99
C LYS A 84 4.39 15.49 8.95
N VAL A 85 4.93 16.61 8.51
CA VAL A 85 4.18 17.84 8.28
C VAL A 85 4.15 18.14 6.79
N TYR A 86 2.96 18.28 6.21
CA TYR A 86 2.77 18.46 4.78
C TYR A 86 2.19 19.85 4.48
N GLY A 87 3.05 20.79 4.08
CA GLY A 87 2.62 22.16 3.75
C GLY A 87 1.72 22.26 2.51
N PHE A 88 1.67 21.23 1.67
CA PHE A 88 0.82 21.18 0.48
C PHE A 88 -0.59 20.65 0.75
N LEU A 89 -0.87 20.11 1.94
CA LEU A 89 -2.22 19.68 2.32
C LEU A 89 -3.02 20.89 2.83
N LYS A 90 -4.27 21.01 2.37
CA LYS A 90 -5.17 22.08 2.79
C LYS A 90 -6.11 21.57 3.89
N PRO A 91 -6.16 22.20 5.08
CA PRO A 91 -7.20 21.86 6.05
C PRO A 91 -8.58 22.22 5.45
N THR A 92 -9.56 21.33 5.57
CA THR A 92 -10.90 21.57 5.00
C THR A 92 -11.79 22.41 5.92
N GLY A 93 -11.44 22.52 7.20
CA GLY A 93 -12.28 23.11 8.25
C GLY A 93 -13.43 22.20 8.70
N ILE A 94 -13.62 21.04 8.08
CA ILE A 94 -14.65 20.06 8.46
C ILE A 94 -14.26 19.43 9.80
N LYS A 95 -15.20 19.42 10.75
CA LYS A 95 -15.07 18.71 12.02
C LYS A 95 -16.37 17.96 12.32
N PHE A 96 -16.24 16.69 12.68
CA PHE A 96 -17.35 15.85 13.14
C PHE A 96 -16.83 14.84 14.15
N THR A 97 -17.73 14.09 14.79
CA THR A 97 -17.36 13.01 15.72
C THR A 97 -17.68 11.64 15.16
N ILE A 98 -16.89 10.65 15.58
CA ILE A 98 -17.16 9.21 15.43
C ILE A 98 -17.13 8.55 16.81
N SER A 99 -17.84 7.44 16.97
CA SER A 99 -17.77 6.63 18.20
C SER A 99 -16.64 5.60 18.09
N VAL A 100 -15.69 5.64 19.02
CA VAL A 100 -14.62 4.64 19.17
C VAL A 100 -14.55 4.25 20.63
N ALA A 101 -14.69 2.95 20.92
CA ALA A 101 -14.70 2.43 22.29
C ALA A 101 -15.73 3.12 23.22
N GLY A 102 -16.88 3.53 22.66
CA GLY A 102 -17.94 4.27 23.36
C GLY A 102 -17.65 5.76 23.59
N GLN A 103 -16.48 6.25 23.17
CA GLN A 103 -16.10 7.66 23.28
C GLN A 103 -16.35 8.41 21.97
N GLN A 104 -16.73 9.69 22.07
CA GLN A 104 -16.84 10.57 20.90
C GLN A 104 -15.45 11.12 20.56
N VAL A 105 -14.91 10.68 19.43
CA VAL A 105 -13.62 11.12 18.90
C VAL A 105 -13.85 12.17 17.82
N TRP A 106 -13.24 13.34 17.99
CA TRP A 106 -13.23 14.39 16.97
C TRP A 106 -12.37 13.99 15.77
N VAL A 107 -12.87 14.25 14.58
CA VAL A 107 -12.20 13.98 13.31
C VAL A 107 -12.19 15.26 12.49
N THR A 108 -11.03 15.56 11.90
CA THR A 108 -10.88 16.58 10.85
C THR A 108 -10.44 15.94 9.54
N ALA A 109 -10.54 16.67 8.44
CA ALA A 109 -10.03 16.24 7.15
C ALA A 109 -9.04 17.26 6.55
N TYR A 110 -8.06 16.72 5.85
CA TYR A 110 -7.15 17.46 4.98
C TYR A 110 -7.41 17.08 3.53
N TYR A 111 -7.32 18.05 2.64
CA TYR A 111 -7.50 17.87 1.21
C TYR A 111 -6.14 17.98 0.51
N LEU A 112 -5.82 17.01 -0.35
CA LEU A 112 -4.71 17.11 -1.29
C LEU A 112 -5.23 17.73 -2.60
N PRO A 113 -4.82 18.97 -2.96
CA PRO A 113 -5.20 19.56 -4.24
C PRO A 113 -4.70 18.69 -5.39
N CYS A 114 -5.59 18.38 -6.34
CA CYS A 114 -5.32 17.47 -7.44
C CYS A 114 -4.04 17.80 -8.20
N GLU A 115 -3.81 19.09 -8.47
CA GLU A 115 -2.72 19.53 -9.35
C GLU A 115 -1.36 19.48 -8.67
N THR A 116 -1.33 19.20 -7.36
CA THR A 116 -0.09 19.00 -6.60
C THR A 116 0.68 17.80 -7.16
N PHE A 117 -0.03 16.69 -7.44
CA PHE A 117 0.57 15.43 -7.90
C PHE A 117 -0.22 14.75 -9.03
N ASN A 118 -1.13 15.46 -9.70
CA ASN A 118 -2.00 14.95 -10.77
C ASN A 118 -2.77 13.70 -10.35
N THR A 119 -3.53 13.83 -9.26
CA THR A 119 -4.41 12.76 -8.74
C THR A 119 -5.83 13.24 -8.60
N VAL A 120 -6.77 12.30 -8.57
CA VAL A 120 -8.17 12.59 -8.21
C VAL A 120 -8.25 13.21 -6.80
N PRO A 121 -9.35 13.91 -6.45
CA PRO A 121 -9.53 14.47 -5.11
C PRO A 121 -9.25 13.43 -4.02
N LEU A 122 -8.32 13.72 -3.12
CA LEU A 122 -7.98 12.86 -1.99
C LEU A 122 -8.20 13.63 -0.69
N PHE A 123 -8.99 13.03 0.19
CA PHE A 123 -9.20 13.50 1.55
C PHE A 123 -8.55 12.55 2.56
N LEU A 124 -7.86 13.13 3.54
CA LEU A 124 -7.11 12.41 4.56
C LEU A 124 -7.66 12.79 5.94
N LEU A 125 -8.22 11.80 6.64
CA LEU A 125 -8.80 11.96 7.97
C LEU A 125 -7.71 12.01 9.04
N SER A 126 -7.93 12.83 10.08
CA SER A 126 -7.05 12.90 11.23
C SER A 126 -7.84 13.08 12.51
N THR A 127 -7.38 12.42 13.58
CA THR A 127 -7.87 12.60 14.95
C THR A 127 -6.85 13.35 15.82
N ASP A 128 -5.75 13.84 15.24
CA ASP A 128 -4.72 14.62 15.95
C ASP A 128 -5.19 16.06 16.16
N LEU A 129 -6.15 16.21 17.07
CA LEU A 129 -6.86 17.44 17.38
C LEU A 129 -6.76 17.74 18.88
N PRO A 130 -6.67 19.03 19.28
CA PRO A 130 -6.59 19.42 20.68
C PRO A 130 -7.77 18.93 21.52
N GLU A 131 -8.95 18.80 20.91
CA GLU A 131 -10.19 18.33 21.54
C GLU A 131 -10.16 16.84 21.94
N ASN A 132 -9.26 16.06 21.33
CA ASN A 132 -9.12 14.63 21.61
C ASN A 132 -8.09 14.38 22.72
N ASP A 133 -8.36 13.34 23.52
CA ASP A 133 -7.38 12.77 24.44
C ASP A 133 -6.21 12.11 23.68
N TYR A 134 -5.18 11.70 24.42
CA TYR A 134 -4.00 11.09 23.82
C TYR A 134 -4.33 9.81 23.03
N LEU A 135 -5.20 8.95 23.54
CA LEU A 135 -5.55 7.69 22.89
C LEU A 135 -6.27 7.95 21.55
N ALA A 136 -7.22 8.87 21.52
CA ALA A 136 -7.94 9.27 20.32
C ALA A 136 -7.01 9.89 19.26
N ARG A 137 -6.03 10.72 19.66
CA ARG A 137 -5.01 11.23 18.72
C ARG A 137 -4.15 10.11 18.13
N THR A 138 -3.85 9.07 18.92
CA THR A 138 -2.99 7.97 18.47
C THR A 138 -3.58 7.12 17.34
N ILE A 139 -4.89 7.21 17.08
CA ILE A 139 -5.58 6.48 16.00
C ILE A 139 -4.92 6.73 14.62
N CYS A 140 -4.45 7.96 14.36
CA CYS A 140 -3.79 8.31 13.11
C CYS A 140 -2.26 8.48 13.25
N HIS A 141 -1.63 7.93 14.30
CA HIS A 141 -0.19 8.09 14.50
C HIS A 141 0.63 7.24 13.52
N ARG A 142 0.38 5.92 13.46
CA ARG A 142 1.22 4.96 12.72
C ARG A 142 0.38 4.09 11.80
N LEU A 143 0.76 4.03 10.53
CA LEU A 143 0.21 3.09 9.58
C LEU A 143 0.63 1.66 9.97
N TYR A 144 -0.34 0.75 10.07
CA TYR A 144 -0.15 -0.66 10.46
C TYR A 144 0.49 -0.87 11.83
N ASP A 145 0.07 -0.09 12.83
CA ASP A 145 0.38 -0.36 14.24
C ASP A 145 0.04 -1.82 14.61
N PRO A 146 0.92 -2.59 15.29
CA PRO A 146 0.63 -3.97 15.65
C PRO A 146 -0.52 -4.13 16.65
N ASN A 147 -0.83 -3.11 17.45
CA ASN A 147 -1.85 -3.19 18.50
C ASN A 147 -3.27 -3.37 17.92
N PRO A 148 -4.03 -4.42 18.33
CA PRO A 148 -5.37 -4.70 17.79
C PRO A 148 -6.39 -3.58 17.97
N GLU A 149 -6.41 -2.90 19.12
CA GLU A 149 -7.30 -1.77 19.39
C GLU A 149 -7.02 -0.61 18.44
N THR A 150 -5.76 -0.25 18.25
CA THR A 150 -5.32 0.83 17.36
C THR A 150 -5.65 0.51 15.90
N LYS A 151 -5.43 -0.73 15.45
CA LYS A 151 -5.87 -1.18 14.12
C LYS A 151 -7.38 -1.07 13.94
N THR A 152 -8.14 -1.49 14.95
CA THR A 152 -9.61 -1.44 14.92
C THR A 152 -10.10 0.00 14.88
N ALA A 153 -9.51 0.89 15.68
CA ALA A 153 -9.83 2.31 15.69
C ALA A 153 -9.50 2.99 14.35
N ALA A 154 -8.35 2.66 13.75
CA ALA A 154 -8.00 3.15 12.41
C ALA A 154 -8.97 2.64 11.34
N ALA A 155 -9.41 1.38 11.42
CA ALA A 155 -10.42 0.83 10.52
C ALA A 155 -11.76 1.58 10.64
N ILE A 156 -12.17 1.92 11.86
CA ILE A 156 -13.37 2.74 12.13
C ILE A 156 -13.20 4.13 11.52
N LEU A 157 -12.06 4.79 11.78
CA LEU A 157 -11.75 6.11 11.22
C LEU A 157 -11.83 6.09 9.69
N LEU A 158 -11.19 5.13 9.03
CA LEU A 158 -11.22 5.02 7.57
C LEU A 158 -12.63 4.71 7.04
N GLY A 159 -13.30 3.71 7.62
CA GLY A 159 -14.60 3.22 7.15
C GLY A 159 -15.75 4.17 7.49
N SER A 160 -16.16 4.21 8.76
CA SER A 160 -17.31 5.01 9.20
C SER A 160 -17.00 6.51 9.21
N GLY A 161 -15.78 6.90 9.61
CA GLY A 161 -15.33 8.28 9.55
C GLY A 161 -15.25 8.80 8.11
N GLY A 162 -14.83 7.95 7.16
CA GLY A 162 -14.85 8.30 5.75
C GLY A 162 -16.26 8.44 5.18
N CYS A 163 -17.22 7.60 5.57
CA CYS A 163 -18.63 7.82 5.21
C CYS A 163 -19.16 9.15 5.73
N ARG A 164 -18.91 9.46 7.01
CA ARG A 164 -19.29 10.73 7.63
C ARG A 164 -18.68 11.92 6.90
N LEU A 165 -17.40 11.84 6.52
CA LEU A 165 -16.77 12.88 5.71
C LEU A 165 -17.50 13.12 4.38
N LEU A 166 -17.89 12.07 3.66
CA LEU A 166 -18.61 12.23 2.39
C LEU A 166 -19.97 12.92 2.58
N GLU A 167 -20.64 12.67 3.71
CA GLU A 167 -21.86 13.38 4.10
C GLU A 167 -21.61 14.87 4.37
N GLU A 168 -20.56 15.22 5.13
CA GLU A 168 -20.15 16.62 5.37
C GLU A 168 -19.75 17.35 4.08
N LEU A 169 -19.21 16.61 3.10
CA LEU A 169 -18.87 17.10 1.78
C LEU A 169 -20.09 17.22 0.84
N ASN A 170 -21.27 16.79 1.28
CA ASN A 170 -22.49 16.69 0.47
C ASN A 170 -22.26 15.95 -0.86
N TRP A 171 -21.44 14.89 -0.85
CA TRP A 171 -21.11 14.11 -2.04
C TRP A 171 -21.51 12.64 -1.85
N GLN A 172 -22.43 12.18 -2.68
CA GLN A 172 -23.00 10.83 -2.58
C GLN A 172 -22.45 9.94 -3.70
N PRO A 173 -21.53 9.00 -3.39
CA PRO A 173 -21.06 8.05 -4.38
C PRO A 173 -22.17 7.04 -4.73
N GLN A 174 -22.11 6.55 -5.97
CA GLN A 174 -22.89 5.39 -6.39
C GLN A 174 -22.22 4.09 -5.96
N VAL A 175 -20.87 4.09 -5.89
CA VAL A 175 -20.06 2.92 -5.52
C VAL A 175 -19.05 3.30 -4.44
N TYR A 176 -18.93 2.47 -3.42
CA TYR A 176 -17.86 2.47 -2.44
C TYR A 176 -16.92 1.30 -2.73
N HIS A 177 -15.64 1.59 -2.93
CA HIS A 177 -14.63 0.59 -3.24
C HIS A 177 -13.66 0.44 -2.07
N LEU A 178 -13.69 -0.74 -1.45
CA LEU A 178 -12.74 -1.17 -0.42
C LEU A 178 -11.48 -1.74 -1.07
N ASN A 179 -10.36 -1.02 -0.95
CA ASN A 179 -9.05 -1.54 -1.33
C ASN A 179 -8.43 -2.31 -0.15
N GLU A 180 -8.68 -3.63 -0.12
CA GLU A 180 -8.52 -4.50 1.06
C GLU A 180 -9.56 -4.23 2.18
N SER A 181 -9.70 -5.17 3.11
CA SER A 181 -10.76 -5.21 4.12
C SER A 181 -10.66 -4.16 5.24
N HIS A 182 -9.63 -3.31 5.23
CA HIS A 182 -9.35 -2.33 6.29
C HIS A 182 -10.49 -1.35 6.56
N ALA A 183 -11.26 -0.98 5.54
CA ALA A 183 -12.36 -0.03 5.65
C ALA A 183 -13.73 -0.70 5.86
N LEU A 184 -13.77 -1.97 6.26
CA LEU A 184 -15.01 -2.73 6.44
C LEU A 184 -16.08 -2.07 7.34
N PRO A 185 -15.77 -1.24 8.37
CA PRO A 185 -16.78 -0.49 9.11
C PRO A 185 -17.73 0.33 8.24
N LEU A 186 -17.29 0.73 7.04
CA LEU A 186 -18.12 1.36 6.01
C LEU A 186 -19.36 0.52 5.66
N ALA A 187 -19.22 -0.79 5.51
CA ALA A 187 -20.32 -1.66 5.13
C ALA A 187 -21.40 -1.70 6.23
N PHE A 188 -20.98 -1.74 7.50
CA PHE A 188 -21.88 -1.67 8.64
C PHE A 188 -22.50 -0.28 8.81
N TYR A 189 -21.77 0.78 8.48
CA TYR A 189 -22.32 2.15 8.45
C TYR A 189 -23.47 2.26 7.44
N LEU A 190 -23.27 1.78 6.21
CA LEU A 190 -24.29 1.76 5.16
C LEU A 190 -25.47 0.87 5.55
N TYR A 191 -25.20 -0.31 6.12
CA TYR A 191 -26.25 -1.20 6.59
C TYR A 191 -27.07 -0.57 7.72
N ASN A 192 -26.43 0.09 8.69
CA ASN A 192 -27.15 0.78 9.74
C ASN A 192 -28.01 1.94 9.20
N LYS A 193 -27.55 2.62 8.15
CA LYS A 193 -28.27 3.71 7.48
C LYS A 193 -29.50 3.22 6.70
N TYR A 194 -29.39 2.09 6.00
CA TYR A 194 -30.45 1.62 5.10
C TYR A 194 -31.32 0.51 5.66
N LYS A 195 -30.78 -0.28 6.60
CA LYS A 195 -31.37 -1.54 7.09
C LYS A 195 -31.73 -2.51 5.95
N ASP A 196 -30.91 -2.50 4.90
CA ASP A 196 -31.12 -3.25 3.65
C ASP A 196 -29.77 -3.73 3.11
N LEU A 197 -29.53 -5.05 3.20
CA LEU A 197 -28.30 -5.68 2.73
C LEU A 197 -28.16 -5.64 1.20
N ASP A 198 -29.25 -5.77 0.45
CA ASP A 198 -29.21 -5.76 -1.01
C ASP A 198 -28.81 -4.38 -1.54
N LYS A 199 -29.27 -3.33 -0.86
CA LYS A 199 -28.82 -1.97 -1.15
C LYS A 199 -27.34 -1.76 -0.84
N VAL A 200 -26.83 -2.30 0.27
CA VAL A 200 -25.39 -2.26 0.59
C VAL A 200 -24.58 -2.99 -0.48
N LYS A 201 -24.99 -4.22 -0.84
CA LYS A 201 -24.32 -5.02 -1.88
C LYS A 201 -24.27 -4.29 -3.22
N LYS A 202 -25.35 -3.63 -3.63
CA LYS A 202 -25.39 -2.84 -4.88
C LYS A 202 -24.38 -1.68 -4.92
N GLN A 203 -23.99 -1.16 -3.77
CA GLN A 203 -23.07 -0.02 -3.67
C GLN A 203 -21.65 -0.41 -3.30
N LEU A 204 -21.39 -1.64 -2.83
CA LEU A 204 -20.09 -2.01 -2.25
C LEU A 204 -19.29 -2.96 -3.15
N VAL A 205 -18.06 -2.57 -3.45
CA VAL A 205 -17.07 -3.34 -4.22
C VAL A 205 -15.84 -3.62 -3.35
N PHE A 206 -15.32 -4.85 -3.42
CA PHE A 206 -14.16 -5.27 -2.63
C PHE A 206 -13.01 -5.81 -3.49
N SER A 207 -11.82 -5.23 -3.38
CA SER A 207 -10.59 -5.83 -3.93
C SER A 207 -9.84 -6.57 -2.83
N ASN A 208 -9.58 -7.85 -3.05
CA ASN A 208 -8.72 -8.65 -2.18
C ASN A 208 -7.31 -8.75 -2.79
N HIS A 209 -6.29 -8.48 -2.00
CA HIS A 209 -4.87 -8.52 -2.43
C HIS A 209 -4.06 -9.64 -1.76
N THR A 210 -4.72 -10.46 -0.95
CA THR A 210 -4.06 -11.33 0.02
C THR A 210 -4.35 -12.81 -0.27
N ILE A 211 -3.28 -13.59 -0.47
CA ILE A 211 -3.35 -15.06 -0.50
C ILE A 211 -3.19 -15.67 0.90
N GLU A 212 -2.29 -15.11 1.72
CA GLU A 212 -1.93 -15.68 3.02
C GLU A 212 -3.03 -15.53 4.07
N ALA A 213 -3.21 -16.57 4.90
CA ALA A 213 -4.10 -16.53 6.06
C ALA A 213 -3.79 -15.34 7.00
N GLY A 214 -2.51 -14.95 7.12
CA GLY A 214 -2.08 -13.81 7.95
C GLY A 214 -2.55 -12.43 7.44
N GLY A 215 -2.93 -12.29 6.18
CA GLY A 215 -3.56 -11.05 5.69
C GLY A 215 -5.09 -11.12 5.60
N ASN A 216 -5.69 -12.32 5.69
CA ASN A 216 -7.12 -12.49 5.95
C ASN A 216 -7.38 -12.37 7.45
N GLN A 217 -7.22 -11.15 7.96
CA GLN A 217 -7.19 -10.87 9.39
C GLN A 217 -8.47 -11.34 10.08
N LYS A 218 -8.28 -12.01 11.22
CA LYS A 218 -9.33 -12.39 12.14
C LYS A 218 -9.23 -11.54 13.39
N PHE A 219 -10.37 -11.08 13.87
CA PHE A 219 -10.46 -10.32 15.12
C PHE A 219 -11.56 -10.89 15.98
N GLU A 220 -11.33 -10.91 17.29
CA GLU A 220 -12.34 -11.23 18.29
C GLU A 220 -13.55 -10.29 18.13
N LEU A 221 -14.75 -10.85 17.99
CA LEU A 221 -15.99 -10.11 17.81
C LEU A 221 -16.26 -9.18 18.99
N TRP A 222 -15.97 -9.63 20.21
CA TRP A 222 -16.07 -8.79 21.41
C TRP A 222 -15.20 -7.54 21.31
N LEU A 223 -13.98 -7.65 20.78
CA LEU A 223 -13.10 -6.51 20.60
C LEU A 223 -13.70 -5.53 19.59
N LEU A 224 -14.15 -6.04 18.44
CA LEU A 224 -14.76 -5.23 17.39
C LEU A 224 -16.03 -4.51 17.89
N GLU A 225 -16.90 -5.23 18.61
CA GLU A 225 -18.11 -4.68 19.22
C GLU A 225 -17.77 -3.59 20.23
N ARG A 226 -16.89 -3.90 21.19
CA ARG A 226 -16.45 -2.94 22.21
C ARG A 226 -15.88 -1.67 21.59
N MET A 227 -15.12 -1.79 20.51
CA MET A 227 -14.50 -0.65 19.82
C MET A 227 -15.49 0.17 18.99
N GLY A 228 -16.71 -0.32 18.72
CA GLY A 228 -17.71 0.36 17.90
C GLY A 228 -17.60 0.06 16.39
N PHE A 229 -16.91 -1.01 16.01
CA PHE A 229 -16.63 -1.38 14.61
C PHE A 229 -17.89 -1.55 13.76
N PHE A 230 -18.98 -2.02 14.39
CA PHE A 230 -20.23 -2.36 13.71
C PHE A 230 -21.22 -1.20 13.60
N CYS A 231 -20.85 0.03 13.96
CA CYS A 231 -21.70 1.22 13.78
C CYS A 231 -23.13 1.05 14.36
N ASN A 232 -23.24 0.49 15.57
CA ASN A 232 -24.49 0.16 16.28
C ASN A 232 -25.34 -0.97 15.68
N VAL A 233 -24.83 -1.74 14.71
CA VAL A 233 -25.46 -3.00 14.28
C VAL A 233 -25.25 -4.05 15.37
N PRO A 234 -26.31 -4.68 15.91
CA PRO A 234 -26.20 -5.71 16.94
C PRO A 234 -25.34 -6.89 16.48
N VAL A 235 -24.52 -7.46 17.39
CA VAL A 235 -23.62 -8.57 17.03
C VAL A 235 -24.37 -9.81 16.52
N THR A 236 -25.59 -10.06 16.98
CA THR A 236 -26.44 -11.15 16.44
C THR A 236 -26.72 -10.96 14.95
N GLU A 237 -26.99 -9.73 14.53
CA GLU A 237 -27.22 -9.36 13.14
C GLU A 237 -25.91 -9.38 12.34
N VAL A 238 -24.81 -8.84 12.90
CA VAL A 238 -23.47 -8.95 12.28
C VAL A 238 -23.14 -10.40 11.95
N ARG A 239 -23.33 -11.31 12.92
CA ARG A 239 -23.06 -12.75 12.73
C ARG A 239 -23.89 -13.35 11.59
N ALA A 240 -25.15 -12.95 11.47
CA ALA A 240 -26.02 -13.39 10.38
C ALA A 240 -25.52 -12.85 9.03
N LEU A 241 -25.19 -11.55 8.96
CA LEU A 241 -24.71 -10.88 7.75
C LEU A 241 -23.37 -11.46 7.25
N THR A 242 -22.46 -11.80 8.15
CA THR A 242 -21.10 -12.27 7.82
C THR A 242 -20.94 -13.79 7.91
N ALA A 243 -22.02 -14.53 8.17
CA ALA A 243 -22.02 -15.98 8.40
C ALA A 243 -20.97 -16.43 9.45
N THR A 244 -20.82 -15.66 10.53
CA THR A 244 -19.80 -15.89 11.55
C THR A 244 -20.31 -16.79 12.68
N THR A 245 -19.81 -18.01 12.75
CA THR A 245 -20.20 -19.04 13.73
C THR A 245 -19.32 -19.07 14.99
N GLY A 246 -18.07 -18.60 14.92
CA GLY A 246 -17.11 -18.59 16.02
C GLY A 246 -17.05 -17.27 16.81
N GLN A 247 -16.02 -17.08 17.63
CA GLN A 247 -15.78 -15.79 18.31
C GLN A 247 -15.02 -14.79 17.46
N GLU A 248 -14.43 -15.23 16.35
CA GLU A 248 -13.64 -14.38 15.46
C GLU A 248 -14.41 -14.01 14.19
N LEU A 249 -14.33 -12.74 13.79
CA LEU A 249 -14.73 -12.28 12.46
C LEU A 249 -13.52 -12.29 11.53
N ASN A 250 -13.62 -12.99 10.40
CA ASN A 250 -12.69 -12.82 9.28
C ASN A 250 -13.12 -11.61 8.45
N LEU A 251 -12.30 -10.56 8.43
CA LEU A 251 -12.66 -9.29 7.78
C LEU A 251 -12.79 -9.43 6.26
N SER A 252 -11.96 -10.24 5.62
CA SER A 252 -12.04 -10.49 4.17
C SER A 252 -13.34 -11.22 3.80
N LEU A 253 -13.72 -12.24 4.58
CA LEU A 253 -15.00 -12.94 4.38
C LEU A 253 -16.18 -12.01 4.63
N GLY A 254 -16.13 -11.20 5.70
CA GLY A 254 -17.14 -10.18 5.98
C GLY A 254 -17.29 -9.18 4.83
N ALA A 255 -16.18 -8.70 4.27
CA ALA A 255 -16.18 -7.82 3.11
C ALA A 255 -16.82 -8.49 1.88
N MET A 256 -16.50 -9.77 1.60
CA MET A 256 -17.11 -10.51 0.49
C MET A 256 -18.60 -10.79 0.69
N LYS A 257 -19.04 -11.00 1.93
CA LYS A 257 -20.46 -11.23 2.26
C LYS A 257 -21.31 -9.96 2.10
N LEU A 258 -20.73 -8.80 2.40
CA LEU A 258 -21.41 -7.50 2.35
C LEU A 258 -21.27 -6.79 0.99
N SER A 259 -20.33 -7.19 0.14
CA SER A 259 -20.11 -6.61 -1.19
C SER A 259 -21.01 -7.26 -2.25
N GLY A 260 -21.35 -6.50 -3.30
CA GLY A 260 -22.05 -7.04 -4.46
C GLY A 260 -21.13 -7.76 -5.44
N ILE A 261 -19.85 -7.38 -5.46
CA ILE A 261 -18.82 -7.99 -6.28
C ILE A 261 -17.45 -7.84 -5.61
N ALA A 262 -16.61 -8.85 -5.80
CA ALA A 262 -15.21 -8.80 -5.40
C ALA A 262 -14.28 -9.08 -6.58
N ASN A 263 -13.02 -8.65 -6.49
CA ASN A 263 -12.00 -9.01 -7.45
C ASN A 263 -10.72 -9.50 -6.78
N GLY A 264 -10.10 -10.50 -7.41
CA GLY A 264 -8.68 -10.78 -7.26
C GLY A 264 -7.85 -9.88 -8.17
N VAL A 265 -6.52 -9.96 -8.00
CA VAL A 265 -5.55 -9.04 -8.63
C VAL A 265 -4.65 -9.65 -9.70
N SER A 266 -4.95 -10.89 -10.06
CA SER A 266 -4.44 -11.60 -11.22
C SER A 266 -5.37 -12.78 -11.50
N LEU A 267 -5.32 -13.34 -12.71
CA LEU A 267 -6.13 -14.50 -13.06
C LEU A 267 -5.88 -15.66 -12.08
N LYS A 268 -4.61 -15.96 -11.81
CA LYS A 268 -4.23 -17.06 -10.89
C LYS A 268 -4.65 -16.78 -9.46
N HIS A 269 -4.54 -15.53 -9.01
CA HIS A 269 -5.02 -15.16 -7.69
C HIS A 269 -6.53 -15.32 -7.56
N THR A 270 -7.31 -14.94 -8.56
CA THR A 270 -8.76 -15.13 -8.57
C THR A 270 -9.15 -16.61 -8.50
N GLU A 271 -8.44 -17.50 -9.20
CA GLU A 271 -8.64 -18.95 -9.06
C GLU A 271 -8.42 -19.42 -7.61
N ILE A 272 -7.35 -18.96 -6.98
CA ILE A 272 -7.03 -19.28 -5.58
C ILE A 272 -8.13 -18.76 -4.66
N LEU A 273 -8.57 -17.51 -4.80
CA LEU A 273 -9.64 -16.95 -3.97
C LEU A 273 -10.94 -17.75 -4.11
N LYS A 274 -11.35 -18.10 -5.34
CA LYS A 274 -12.52 -18.95 -5.57
C LYS A 274 -12.38 -20.29 -4.85
N SER A 275 -11.20 -20.91 -4.92
CA SER A 275 -10.94 -22.18 -4.22
C SER A 275 -11.06 -22.05 -2.70
N ILE A 276 -10.51 -20.97 -2.10
CA ILE A 276 -10.55 -20.72 -0.65
C ILE A 276 -12.00 -20.55 -0.17
N TRP A 277 -12.82 -19.84 -0.93
CA TRP A 277 -14.18 -19.48 -0.53
C TRP A 277 -15.26 -20.38 -1.15
N THR A 278 -14.90 -21.51 -1.78
CA THR A 278 -15.85 -22.42 -2.45
C THR A 278 -17.00 -22.89 -1.55
N THR A 279 -16.74 -23.07 -0.26
CA THR A 279 -17.73 -23.57 0.72
C THR A 279 -18.56 -22.45 1.34
N GLN A 280 -18.32 -21.20 0.97
CA GLN A 280 -18.97 -20.02 1.49
C GLN A 280 -19.81 -19.37 0.40
N ASP A 281 -21.05 -19.00 0.72
CA ASP A 281 -21.89 -18.20 -0.17
C ASP A 281 -21.41 -16.74 -0.21
N VAL A 282 -20.40 -16.46 -1.04
CA VAL A 282 -19.79 -15.12 -1.20
C VAL A 282 -20.23 -14.46 -2.51
N CYS A 283 -20.06 -13.14 -2.61
CA CYS A 283 -20.34 -12.41 -3.85
C CYS A 283 -19.51 -12.94 -5.04
N PRO A 284 -19.94 -12.70 -6.29
CA PRO A 284 -19.15 -13.03 -7.46
C PRO A 284 -17.72 -12.47 -7.39
N ILE A 285 -16.74 -13.32 -7.73
CA ILE A 285 -15.31 -12.95 -7.75
C ILE A 285 -14.81 -12.90 -9.20
N ILE A 286 -14.39 -11.72 -9.64
CA ILE A 286 -13.76 -11.48 -10.95
C ILE A 286 -12.24 -11.30 -10.84
N SER A 287 -11.56 -11.16 -11.98
CA SER A 287 -10.13 -10.85 -12.03
C SER A 287 -9.90 -9.47 -12.63
N ILE A 288 -9.17 -8.62 -11.90
CA ILE A 288 -8.66 -7.35 -12.42
C ILE A 288 -7.15 -7.36 -12.20
N THR A 289 -6.38 -7.59 -13.25
CA THR A 289 -4.92 -7.68 -13.14
C THR A 289 -4.35 -6.32 -12.74
N ASN A 290 -3.54 -6.28 -11.67
CA ASN A 290 -2.89 -5.05 -11.25
C ASN A 290 -2.01 -4.45 -12.35
N ALA A 291 -1.88 -3.14 -12.32
CA ALA A 291 -0.99 -2.37 -13.19
C ALA A 291 -0.34 -1.22 -12.43
N GLN A 292 0.59 -0.54 -13.08
CA GLN A 292 1.21 0.68 -12.58
C GLN A 292 1.03 1.81 -13.60
N ASN A 293 1.01 3.04 -13.12
CA ASN A 293 0.82 4.20 -13.97
C ASN A 293 2.07 4.44 -14.85
N PHE A 294 1.93 4.21 -16.16
CA PHE A 294 3.01 4.37 -17.14
C PHE A 294 3.67 5.75 -17.06
N ASN A 295 2.87 6.82 -17.04
CA ASN A 295 3.38 8.20 -17.03
C ASN A 295 4.31 8.50 -15.85
N TYR A 296 4.10 7.85 -14.70
CA TYR A 296 4.94 8.03 -13.53
C TYR A 296 6.19 7.13 -13.55
N TRP A 297 6.02 5.85 -13.89
CA TRP A 297 7.07 4.84 -13.72
C TRP A 297 7.99 4.66 -14.92
N ALA A 298 7.49 4.85 -16.14
CA ALA A 298 8.26 4.61 -17.35
C ALA A 298 9.45 5.56 -17.49
N ASN A 299 10.54 5.06 -18.08
CA ASN A 299 11.65 5.87 -18.55
C ASN A 299 11.37 6.34 -19.98
N LYS A 300 10.92 7.59 -20.13
CA LYS A 300 10.50 8.13 -21.43
C LYS A 300 11.61 8.05 -22.49
N GLU A 301 12.83 8.46 -22.16
CA GLU A 301 13.98 8.42 -23.08
C GLU A 301 14.25 7.00 -23.60
N MET A 302 14.13 5.99 -22.72
CA MET A 302 14.32 4.58 -23.10
C MET A 302 13.20 4.07 -24.00
N TYR A 303 11.94 4.40 -23.71
CA TYR A 303 10.80 4.01 -24.54
C TYR A 303 10.84 4.70 -25.91
N GLU A 304 11.17 6.00 -25.97
CA GLU A 304 11.35 6.75 -27.21
C GLU A 304 12.46 6.13 -28.06
N ALA A 305 13.62 5.79 -27.48
CA ALA A 305 14.69 5.12 -28.22
C ALA A 305 14.26 3.74 -28.74
N HIS A 306 13.48 2.99 -27.95
CA HIS A 306 12.94 1.69 -28.38
C HIS A 306 11.98 1.82 -29.56
N GLU A 307 11.05 2.78 -29.51
CA GLU A 307 10.08 3.04 -30.57
C GLU A 307 10.76 3.45 -31.89
N HIS A 308 11.89 4.16 -31.83
CA HIS A 308 12.68 4.51 -33.00
C HIS A 308 13.65 3.41 -33.47
N GLY A 309 13.70 2.25 -32.79
CA GLY A 309 14.63 1.18 -33.11
C GLY A 309 16.11 1.55 -32.87
N ASP A 310 16.38 2.42 -31.89
CA ASP A 310 17.71 2.91 -31.52
C ASP A 310 18.29 2.16 -30.31
N PRO A 311 19.05 1.08 -30.52
CA PRO A 311 19.70 0.34 -29.43
C PRO A 311 20.79 1.16 -28.72
N GLN A 312 21.40 2.14 -29.38
CA GLN A 312 22.40 2.99 -28.74
C GLN A 312 21.74 3.95 -27.76
N GLY A 313 20.61 4.56 -28.14
CA GLY A 313 19.80 5.40 -27.26
C GLY A 313 19.31 4.65 -26.02
N ILE A 314 18.85 3.40 -26.17
CA ILE A 314 18.48 2.55 -25.02
C ILE A 314 19.68 2.35 -24.09
N ARG A 315 20.87 2.03 -24.64
CA ARG A 315 22.08 1.80 -23.85
C ARG A 315 22.54 3.08 -23.14
N GLN A 316 22.50 4.22 -23.81
CA GLN A 316 22.86 5.52 -23.22
C GLN A 316 21.91 5.89 -22.08
N SER A 317 20.60 5.73 -22.27
CA SER A 317 19.60 5.93 -21.22
C SER A 317 19.87 5.02 -20.01
N LYS A 318 20.14 3.72 -20.24
CA LYS A 318 20.48 2.78 -19.15
C LYS A 318 21.74 3.20 -18.39
N ILE A 319 22.79 3.64 -19.08
CA ILE A 319 24.05 4.08 -18.45
C ILE A 319 23.80 5.32 -17.58
N LYS A 320 23.05 6.31 -18.08
CA LYS A 320 22.68 7.52 -17.33
C LYS A 320 21.89 7.20 -16.05
N GLU A 321 20.95 6.26 -16.13
CA GLU A 321 20.16 5.84 -14.95
C GLU A 321 21.01 5.06 -13.94
N LYS A 322 21.97 4.24 -14.42
CA LYS A 322 22.95 3.58 -13.56
C LYS A 322 23.83 4.59 -12.82
N GLU A 323 24.32 5.63 -13.49
CA GLU A 323 25.13 6.66 -12.85
C GLU A 323 24.41 7.32 -11.67
N GLN A 324 23.14 7.71 -11.85
CA GLN A 324 22.31 8.28 -10.78
C GLN A 324 22.08 7.28 -9.63
N LEU A 325 21.80 6.02 -9.95
CA LEU A 325 21.64 4.98 -8.94
C LEU A 325 22.95 4.73 -8.18
N PHE A 326 24.08 4.73 -8.86
CA PHE A 326 25.37 4.39 -8.28
C PHE A 326 25.95 5.54 -7.45
N GLU A 327 25.66 6.78 -7.80
CA GLU A 327 25.89 7.94 -6.93
C GLU A 327 25.11 7.79 -5.62
N TRP A 328 23.84 7.37 -5.68
CA TRP A 328 23.03 7.11 -4.49
C TRP A 328 23.57 5.93 -3.66
N VAL A 329 24.09 4.89 -4.31
CA VAL A 329 24.75 3.76 -3.63
C VAL A 329 26.02 4.21 -2.92
N ALA A 330 26.85 5.02 -3.58
CA ALA A 330 28.08 5.56 -3.04
C ALA A 330 27.81 6.48 -1.85
N ASP A 331 26.81 7.35 -1.93
CA ASP A 331 26.42 8.24 -0.83
C ASP A 331 26.00 7.47 0.44
N GLN A 332 25.22 6.40 0.29
CA GLN A 332 24.77 5.63 1.46
C GLN A 332 25.84 4.71 2.05
N ASN A 333 26.66 4.08 1.21
CA ASN A 333 27.47 2.92 1.61
C ASN A 333 28.96 3.03 1.26
N GLY A 334 29.39 4.05 0.52
CA GLY A 334 30.77 4.22 0.06
C GLY A 334 31.19 3.30 -1.11
N GLU A 335 30.26 2.52 -1.66
CA GLU A 335 30.52 1.58 -2.76
C GLU A 335 30.49 2.30 -4.12
N ILE A 336 31.54 2.15 -4.92
CA ILE A 336 31.64 2.71 -6.27
C ILE A 336 31.42 1.60 -7.30
N LEU A 337 30.22 1.56 -7.87
CA LEU A 337 29.82 0.56 -8.87
C LEU A 337 30.14 1.02 -10.30
N ASP A 338 30.47 0.08 -11.19
CA ASP A 338 30.74 0.31 -12.60
C ASP A 338 29.46 0.18 -13.44
N LYS A 339 29.11 1.26 -14.17
CA LYS A 339 27.96 1.35 -15.08
C LYS A 339 27.98 0.34 -16.23
N ASN A 340 29.15 -0.19 -16.57
CA ASN A 340 29.31 -1.20 -17.63
C ASN A 340 29.15 -2.64 -17.12
N VAL A 341 29.02 -2.85 -15.81
CA VAL A 341 28.89 -4.19 -15.20
C VAL A 341 27.41 -4.55 -15.00
N LEU A 342 27.11 -5.85 -15.15
CA LEU A 342 25.76 -6.39 -14.95
C LEU A 342 25.32 -6.17 -13.49
N THR A 343 24.20 -5.48 -13.32
CA THR A 343 23.68 -5.08 -12.00
C THR A 343 22.34 -5.76 -11.71
N LEU A 344 22.37 -6.64 -10.72
CA LEU A 344 21.22 -7.37 -10.19
C LEU A 344 20.62 -6.57 -9.03
N VAL A 345 19.29 -6.46 -8.99
CA VAL A 345 18.59 -5.74 -7.93
C VAL A 345 17.53 -6.63 -7.29
N PHE A 346 17.56 -6.74 -5.95
CA PHE A 346 16.44 -7.21 -5.16
C PHE A 346 15.83 -6.02 -4.41
N ALA A 347 14.58 -5.65 -4.70
CA ALA A 347 13.95 -4.49 -4.08
C ALA A 347 12.47 -4.70 -3.75
N LYS A 348 12.20 -5.23 -2.55
CA LYS A 348 10.86 -5.64 -2.07
C LYS A 348 10.81 -5.59 -0.55
N ARG A 349 9.60 -5.67 0.04
CA ARG A 349 9.45 -5.92 1.49
C ARG A 349 10.24 -7.16 1.90
N PHE A 350 10.99 -7.07 2.99
CA PHE A 350 11.73 -8.20 3.53
C PHE A 350 10.75 -9.09 4.29
N THR A 351 10.47 -10.26 3.73
CA THR A 351 9.64 -11.31 4.33
C THR A 351 10.19 -12.68 3.91
N GLY A 352 9.99 -13.71 4.73
CA GLY A 352 10.56 -15.04 4.48
C GLY A 352 10.14 -15.66 3.15
N TYR A 353 8.88 -15.50 2.73
CA TYR A 353 8.41 -16.06 1.45
C TYR A 353 9.00 -15.33 0.22
N LYS A 354 9.47 -14.08 0.37
CA LYS A 354 10.13 -13.31 -0.70
C LYS A 354 11.60 -13.67 -0.87
N ARG A 355 12.18 -14.42 0.07
CA ARG A 355 13.55 -14.98 0.01
C ARG A 355 14.63 -13.93 -0.35
N PRO A 356 14.74 -12.81 0.40
CA PRO A 356 15.74 -11.77 0.13
C PRO A 356 17.19 -12.28 0.21
N ASP A 357 17.45 -13.29 1.03
CA ASP A 357 18.77 -13.89 1.23
C ASP A 357 19.00 -15.18 0.42
N LEU A 358 18.15 -15.47 -0.58
CA LEU A 358 18.26 -16.71 -1.39
C LEU A 358 19.66 -16.91 -1.99
N LEU A 359 20.29 -15.83 -2.46
CA LEU A 359 21.63 -15.88 -3.03
C LEU A 359 22.71 -16.24 -2.00
N LEU A 360 22.44 -16.02 -0.72
CA LEU A 360 23.35 -16.26 0.40
C LEU A 360 23.21 -17.66 1.02
N HIS A 361 22.26 -18.48 0.54
CA HIS A 361 22.07 -19.84 1.05
C HIS A 361 23.28 -20.75 0.74
N ASN A 362 23.98 -20.50 -0.37
CA ASN A 362 25.22 -21.16 -0.72
C ASN A 362 26.33 -20.11 -0.82
N MET A 363 27.09 -19.94 0.26
CA MET A 363 28.12 -18.91 0.36
C MET A 363 29.32 -19.17 -0.55
N GLU A 364 29.66 -20.42 -0.85
CA GLU A 364 30.74 -20.76 -1.80
C GLU A 364 30.38 -20.28 -3.20
N ARG A 365 29.15 -20.57 -3.64
CA ARG A 365 28.63 -20.11 -4.93
C ARG A 365 28.50 -18.59 -4.98
N PHE A 366 28.02 -17.97 -3.90
CA PHE A 366 27.95 -16.51 -3.80
C PHE A 366 29.35 -15.89 -3.94
N HIS A 367 30.33 -16.39 -3.20
CA HIS A 367 31.71 -15.92 -3.26
C HIS A 367 32.30 -16.07 -4.66
N ALA A 368 32.09 -17.23 -5.31
CA ALA A 368 32.53 -17.47 -6.68
C ALA A 368 31.91 -16.50 -7.69
N LEU A 369 30.67 -16.05 -7.48
CA LEU A 369 30.04 -15.02 -8.32
C LEU A 369 30.64 -13.64 -8.06
N MET A 370 30.78 -13.25 -6.79
CA MET A 370 31.25 -11.91 -6.41
C MET A 370 32.73 -11.67 -6.76
N THR A 371 33.54 -12.72 -6.85
CA THR A 371 35.00 -12.63 -7.14
C THR A 371 35.36 -12.95 -8.58
N ASN A 372 34.38 -13.17 -9.47
CA ASN A 372 34.65 -13.52 -10.86
C ASN A 372 35.11 -12.31 -11.68
N VAL A 373 36.41 -12.20 -11.92
CA VAL A 373 36.99 -11.11 -12.72
C VAL A 373 36.68 -11.19 -14.22
N ASN A 374 36.42 -12.40 -14.75
CA ASN A 374 36.13 -12.60 -16.17
C ASN A 374 34.66 -12.30 -16.51
N ARG A 375 33.77 -12.41 -15.52
CA ARG A 375 32.32 -12.17 -15.64
C ARG A 375 31.85 -11.43 -14.38
N PRO A 376 32.25 -10.17 -14.20
CA PRO A 376 31.90 -9.41 -13.01
C PRO A 376 30.39 -9.17 -12.95
N ILE A 377 29.85 -9.21 -11.74
CA ILE A 377 28.48 -8.81 -11.44
C ILE A 377 28.46 -7.86 -10.25
N GLN A 378 27.37 -7.12 -10.12
CA GLN A 378 27.07 -6.25 -8.98
C GLN A 378 25.68 -6.56 -8.45
N ILE A 379 25.48 -6.47 -7.13
CA ILE A 379 24.18 -6.78 -6.52
C ILE A 379 23.75 -5.68 -5.56
N ILE A 380 22.54 -5.17 -5.73
CA ILE A 380 21.94 -4.17 -4.83
C ILE A 380 20.70 -4.79 -4.18
N TRP A 381 20.63 -4.72 -2.85
CA TRP A 381 19.41 -4.99 -2.09
C TRP A 381 18.79 -3.68 -1.63
N ALA A 382 17.46 -3.61 -1.63
CA ALA A 382 16.70 -2.55 -1.01
C ALA A 382 15.36 -3.08 -0.50
N GLY A 383 14.79 -2.43 0.49
CA GLY A 383 13.49 -2.82 1.01
C GLY A 383 13.37 -2.69 2.51
N LYS A 384 12.13 -2.77 2.96
CA LYS A 384 11.74 -2.54 4.35
C LYS A 384 11.22 -3.84 4.98
N PRO A 385 11.85 -4.36 6.04
CA PRO A 385 11.22 -5.31 6.96
C PRO A 385 9.95 -4.74 7.60
N TYR A 386 9.15 -5.58 8.25
CA TYR A 386 8.15 -5.05 9.17
C TYR A 386 8.83 -4.65 10.49
N PRO A 387 8.51 -3.49 11.09
CA PRO A 387 9.17 -3.02 12.32
C PRO A 387 9.21 -4.02 13.47
N ALA A 388 8.17 -4.85 13.63
CA ALA A 388 8.10 -5.87 14.68
C ALA A 388 8.45 -7.29 14.20
N ASP A 389 8.91 -7.45 12.95
CA ASP A 389 9.39 -8.74 12.42
C ASP A 389 10.91 -8.82 12.56
N TYR A 390 11.35 -9.18 13.76
CA TYR A 390 12.76 -9.33 14.11
C TYR A 390 13.48 -10.38 13.24
N THR A 391 12.77 -11.38 12.72
CA THR A 391 13.33 -12.37 11.79
C THR A 391 13.71 -11.71 10.47
N SER A 392 12.81 -10.93 9.88
CA SER A 392 13.09 -10.20 8.64
C SER A 392 14.14 -9.10 8.82
N ILE A 393 14.19 -8.46 9.98
CA ILE A 393 15.28 -7.52 10.35
C ILE A 393 16.62 -8.26 10.42
N GLY A 394 16.67 -9.43 11.07
CA GLY A 394 17.88 -10.25 11.12
C GLY A 394 18.37 -10.69 9.74
N ILE A 395 17.45 -10.96 8.80
CA ILE A 395 17.82 -11.23 7.40
C ILE A 395 18.42 -9.98 6.74
N PHE A 396 17.83 -8.80 6.93
CA PHE A 396 18.40 -7.54 6.43
C PHE A 396 19.83 -7.33 6.95
N ASP A 397 20.02 -7.47 8.26
CA ASP A 397 21.31 -7.26 8.93
C ASP A 397 22.36 -8.29 8.51
N LYS A 398 21.96 -9.55 8.28
CA LYS A 398 22.81 -10.58 7.68
C LYS A 398 23.33 -10.16 6.31
N ILE A 399 22.45 -9.66 5.43
CA ILE A 399 22.87 -9.22 4.09
C ILE A 399 23.81 -8.01 4.18
N VAL A 400 23.53 -7.04 5.06
CA VAL A 400 24.43 -5.91 5.33
C VAL A 400 25.82 -6.40 5.70
N ASN A 401 25.92 -7.33 6.66
CA ASN A 401 27.19 -7.86 7.14
C ASN A 401 27.95 -8.68 6.09
N VAL A 402 27.24 -9.35 5.18
CA VAL A 402 27.87 -10.02 4.03
C VAL A 402 28.40 -9.00 3.02
N CYS A 403 27.64 -7.93 2.72
CA CYS A 403 28.07 -6.93 1.74
C CYS A 403 29.36 -6.22 2.14
N LYS A 404 29.62 -6.00 3.44
CA LYS A 404 30.89 -5.44 3.95
C LYS A 404 32.15 -6.20 3.51
N LYS A 405 32.02 -7.44 3.02
CA LYS A 405 33.14 -8.30 2.59
C LYS A 405 33.47 -8.19 1.09
N TYR A 406 32.69 -7.41 0.34
CA TYR A 406 32.78 -7.32 -1.12
C TYR A 406 32.62 -5.87 -1.56
N THR A 407 33.27 -5.47 -2.65
CA THR A 407 33.22 -4.09 -3.17
C THR A 407 32.23 -3.91 -4.33
N ASN A 408 31.46 -4.95 -4.62
CA ASN A 408 30.52 -5.02 -5.74
C ASN A 408 29.12 -5.44 -5.27
N CYS A 409 28.79 -5.25 -4.00
CA CYS A 409 27.41 -5.37 -3.56
C CYS A 409 27.05 -4.43 -2.41
N SER A 410 25.75 -4.11 -2.31
CA SER A 410 25.29 -3.01 -1.48
C SER A 410 23.87 -3.23 -0.98
N VAL A 411 23.57 -2.80 0.24
CA VAL A 411 22.20 -2.82 0.79
C VAL A 411 21.77 -1.40 1.09
N LEU A 412 20.70 -0.92 0.47
CA LEU A 412 20.20 0.45 0.65
C LEU A 412 19.11 0.51 1.71
N VAL A 413 19.06 1.62 2.44
CA VAL A 413 17.96 1.98 3.36
C VAL A 413 17.09 3.07 2.76
N GLY A 414 15.90 3.26 3.34
CA GLY A 414 14.97 4.28 2.91
C GLY A 414 14.23 3.91 1.63
N TYR A 415 13.94 2.62 1.43
CA TYR A 415 13.23 2.14 0.25
C TYR A 415 11.81 2.71 0.15
N GLU A 416 11.69 3.65 -0.77
CA GLU A 416 10.58 4.57 -0.98
C GLU A 416 10.44 4.85 -2.48
N MET A 417 9.42 5.60 -2.90
CA MET A 417 9.10 5.77 -4.32
C MET A 417 10.26 6.26 -5.20
N LYS A 418 11.03 7.25 -4.73
CA LYS A 418 12.18 7.80 -5.48
C LYS A 418 13.26 6.74 -5.67
N GLN A 419 13.68 6.09 -4.58
CA GLN A 419 14.68 5.03 -4.63
C GLN A 419 14.19 3.83 -5.45
N SER A 420 12.91 3.47 -5.35
CA SER A 420 12.29 2.41 -6.16
C SER A 420 12.39 2.72 -7.66
N LYS A 421 12.15 3.97 -8.08
CA LYS A 421 12.29 4.37 -9.49
C LYS A 421 13.75 4.29 -9.97
N MET A 422 14.69 4.81 -9.17
CA MET A 422 16.12 4.73 -9.48
C MET A 422 16.60 3.29 -9.62
N LEU A 423 16.19 2.41 -8.70
CA LEU A 423 16.54 0.99 -8.71
C LEU A 423 16.02 0.28 -9.96
N LYS A 424 14.77 0.52 -10.36
CA LYS A 424 14.19 -0.08 -11.57
C LYS A 424 14.93 0.39 -12.82
N ASN A 425 15.09 1.70 -12.96
CA ASN A 425 15.76 2.30 -14.10
C ASN A 425 17.23 1.87 -14.22
N GLY A 426 17.96 1.78 -13.10
CA GLY A 426 19.38 1.40 -13.08
C GLY A 426 19.66 -0.10 -13.07
N SER A 427 18.66 -0.95 -12.81
CA SER A 427 18.84 -2.41 -12.83
C SER A 427 18.97 -2.98 -14.25
N ASP A 428 19.79 -4.01 -14.42
CA ASP A 428 19.74 -4.87 -15.61
C ASP A 428 18.88 -6.10 -15.36
N VAL A 429 18.92 -6.63 -14.13
CA VAL A 429 18.16 -7.81 -13.71
C VAL A 429 17.39 -7.48 -12.44
N TRP A 430 16.07 -7.47 -12.51
CA TRP A 430 15.20 -7.34 -11.35
C TRP A 430 14.82 -8.70 -10.78
N LEU A 431 15.26 -9.01 -9.57
CA LEU A 431 15.04 -10.31 -8.95
C LEU A 431 13.60 -10.43 -8.43
N ASN A 432 12.86 -11.38 -9.01
CA ASN A 432 11.53 -11.77 -8.55
C ASN A 432 11.50 -13.26 -8.19
N ASN A 433 11.76 -13.56 -6.93
CA ASN A 433 11.91 -14.92 -6.41
C ASN A 433 11.00 -15.24 -5.21
N PRO A 434 9.72 -14.80 -5.13
CA PRO A 434 8.83 -15.28 -4.07
C PRO A 434 8.58 -16.80 -4.19
N ARG A 435 8.19 -17.45 -3.09
CA ARG A 435 7.71 -18.85 -3.13
C ARG A 435 6.44 -18.92 -3.99
N ILE A 436 6.34 -19.97 -4.80
CA ILE A 436 5.19 -20.19 -5.70
C ILE A 436 3.91 -20.25 -4.85
N GLY A 437 2.87 -19.53 -5.28
CA GLY A 437 1.59 -19.47 -4.56
C GLY A 437 1.50 -18.43 -3.45
N HIS A 438 2.59 -17.73 -3.10
CA HIS A 438 2.60 -16.74 -2.01
C HIS A 438 2.59 -15.26 -2.50
N GLU A 439 2.55 -15.02 -3.81
CA GLU A 439 2.47 -13.67 -4.39
C GLU A 439 1.23 -13.57 -5.29
N ALA A 440 0.34 -12.61 -5.00
CA ALA A 440 -0.93 -12.45 -5.70
C ALA A 440 -0.78 -11.85 -7.10
N SER A 441 0.21 -10.98 -7.28
CA SER A 441 0.47 -10.29 -8.54
C SER A 441 1.93 -9.85 -8.57
N GLY A 442 2.24 -8.66 -8.02
CA GLY A 442 3.60 -8.14 -7.90
C GLY A 442 3.86 -7.01 -8.90
N THR A 443 3.46 -5.80 -8.53
CA THR A 443 3.57 -4.61 -9.40
C THR A 443 5.00 -4.15 -9.65
N SER A 444 5.94 -4.46 -8.76
CA SER A 444 7.35 -4.10 -8.92
C SER A 444 7.99 -4.71 -10.16
N GLY A 445 7.52 -5.88 -10.61
CA GLY A 445 8.06 -6.55 -11.79
C GLY A 445 7.47 -6.05 -13.11
N MET A 446 6.49 -5.15 -13.06
CA MET A 446 5.82 -4.58 -14.24
C MET A 446 6.44 -3.26 -14.70
N THR A 447 7.25 -2.63 -13.84
CA THR A 447 7.75 -1.24 -13.97
C THR A 447 9.25 -1.17 -14.04
#